data_AF-A0A0R0GUI6-F1
#
_entry.id   AF-A0A0R0GUI6-F1
#
_cell.length_a   1.000
_cell.length_b   1.000
_cell.length_c   1.000
_cell.angle_alpha   90.00
_cell.angle_beta   90.00
_cell.angle_gamma   90.00
#
_symmetry.space_group_name_H-M   'P 1'
#
loop_
_entity.id
_entity.type
_entity.pdbx_description
1 polymer ?
#
loop_
_entity_poly.entity_id
_entity_poly.type
_entity_poly.pdbx_seq_one_letter_code
_entity_poly.pdbx_strand_id
1 'polypeptide(L)'
;QTDILEPFTASSLPSSLVLWKEANAKGSLFQRFPSDLLTQLKTDCLVLHNHRYAISPRKLQYNTKLSDFFEILATSEDRDGKTFVSTARGRKYPVTVNLWQPEKNAFEWATSLKAPHTEDAIRVTQSTANFFISEARKSTNTPDAQKVRDNLIYNYKPTFGGTAGKGYDQVYLFE
;
A
#
# COMPACT_ATOMS: atom_id res chain seq x y z
N GLN A 1 -8.28 18.64 18.42
CA GLN A 1 -8.89 18.39 17.09
C GLN A 1 -9.39 16.96 17.12
N THR A 2 -10.70 16.72 17.04
CA THR A 2 -11.32 15.41 17.32
C THR A 2 -11.25 14.42 16.16
N ASP A 3 -11.01 14.87 14.93
CA ASP A 3 -10.87 13.97 13.78
C ASP A 3 -9.59 14.22 12.99
N ILE A 4 -8.72 13.20 12.98
CA ILE A 4 -7.41 13.27 12.34
C ILE A 4 -7.51 13.01 10.84
N LEU A 5 -8.50 12.24 10.42
CA LEU A 5 -8.76 11.97 9.02
C LEU A 5 -9.61 13.09 8.42
N GLU A 6 -9.62 13.14 7.11
CA GLU A 6 -10.41 14.06 6.30
C GLU A 6 -11.07 13.28 5.18
N PRO A 7 -12.24 13.73 4.68
CA PRO A 7 -12.84 13.14 3.49
C PRO A 7 -11.99 13.47 2.24
N PHE A 8 -11.94 12.50 1.32
CA PHE A 8 -11.29 12.56 0.00
C PHE A 8 -12.09 11.74 -1.04
N THR A 9 -12.04 12.14 -2.31
CA THR A 9 -12.72 11.45 -3.42
C THR A 9 -11.83 10.43 -4.14
N ALA A 10 -11.28 9.47 -3.37
CA ALA A 10 -10.26 8.52 -3.82
C ALA A 10 -10.73 7.04 -3.90
N SER A 11 -12.03 6.80 -4.05
CA SER A 11 -12.57 5.43 -4.25
C SER A 11 -12.37 4.96 -5.69
N SER A 12 -11.94 3.72 -5.93
CA SER A 12 -11.62 3.19 -7.28
C SER A 12 -10.82 4.16 -8.17
N LEU A 13 -9.74 4.74 -7.65
CA LEU A 13 -8.94 5.78 -8.29
C LEU A 13 -7.53 5.26 -8.63
N PRO A 14 -7.26 4.91 -9.89
CA PRO A 14 -5.91 4.70 -10.37
C PRO A 14 -5.18 6.03 -10.43
N SER A 15 -3.98 6.09 -9.84
CA SER A 15 -3.19 7.32 -9.74
C SER A 15 -1.71 7.05 -9.93
N SER A 16 -0.97 8.13 -10.23
CA SER A 16 0.47 8.21 -10.02
C SER A 16 0.78 8.67 -8.59
N LEU A 17 2.06 8.66 -8.22
CA LEU A 17 2.57 9.09 -6.92
C LEU A 17 3.47 10.31 -7.06
N VAL A 18 3.24 11.31 -6.21
CA VAL A 18 4.19 12.40 -6.00
C VAL A 18 5.19 11.96 -4.92
N LEU A 19 6.38 11.55 -5.36
CA LEU A 19 7.44 11.10 -4.47
C LEU A 19 8.14 12.29 -3.79
N TRP A 20 8.27 12.21 -2.47
CA TRP A 20 9.01 13.19 -1.67
C TRP A 20 10.52 12.91 -1.69
N LYS A 21 11.32 13.86 -1.23
CA LYS A 21 12.79 13.74 -1.23
C LYS A 21 13.28 12.43 -0.58
N GLU A 22 12.66 12.04 0.53
CA GLU A 22 13.05 10.85 1.30
C GLU A 22 12.46 9.55 0.74
N ALA A 23 11.68 9.60 -0.35
CA ALA A 23 11.01 8.42 -0.87
C ALA A 23 12.00 7.30 -1.21
N ASN A 24 13.16 7.62 -1.80
CA ASN A 24 14.18 6.66 -2.21
C ASN A 24 15.36 6.53 -1.21
N ALA A 25 15.19 7.01 0.02
CA ALA A 25 16.23 6.89 1.05
C ALA A 25 16.45 5.42 1.48
N LYS A 26 17.64 5.11 2.00
CA LYS A 26 17.95 3.76 2.50
C LYS A 26 16.88 3.29 3.50
N GLY A 27 16.41 2.05 3.34
CA GLY A 27 15.39 1.43 4.17
C GLY A 27 13.96 1.88 3.88
N SER A 28 13.72 2.76 2.90
CA SER A 28 12.37 3.08 2.46
C SER A 28 11.80 1.99 1.55
N LEU A 29 10.47 1.98 1.40
CA LEU A 29 9.77 1.14 0.43
C LEU A 29 10.35 1.29 -0.99
N PHE A 30 10.47 2.54 -1.44
CA PHE A 30 10.84 2.84 -2.82
C PHE A 30 12.33 2.61 -3.12
N GLN A 31 13.18 2.43 -2.10
CA GLN A 31 14.58 1.98 -2.29
C GLN A 31 14.67 0.62 -3.01
N ARG A 32 13.62 -0.20 -2.94
CA ARG A 32 13.57 -1.52 -3.59
C ARG A 32 13.04 -1.47 -5.03
N PHE A 33 12.58 -0.31 -5.49
CA PHE A 33 12.00 -0.18 -6.82
C PHE A 33 13.10 0.11 -7.86
N PRO A 34 13.04 -0.52 -9.04
CA PRO A 34 13.88 -0.16 -10.18
C PRO A 34 13.76 1.33 -10.54
N SER A 35 14.84 1.95 -11.01
CA SER A 35 14.87 3.41 -11.29
C SER A 35 13.92 3.84 -12.40
N ASP A 36 13.73 2.99 -13.41
CA ASP A 36 12.74 3.17 -14.46
C ASP A 36 11.32 3.15 -13.88
N LEU A 37 11.02 2.16 -13.03
CA LEU A 37 9.72 2.04 -12.38
C LEU A 37 9.43 3.21 -11.43
N LEU A 38 10.44 3.73 -10.73
CA LEU A 38 10.33 4.95 -9.92
C LEU A 38 10.00 6.19 -10.75
N THR A 39 10.43 6.23 -12.01
CA THR A 39 10.12 7.31 -12.93
C THR A 39 8.67 7.18 -13.41
N GLN A 40 8.26 5.98 -13.81
CA GLN A 40 6.90 5.70 -14.24
C GLN A 40 5.87 5.89 -13.12
N LEU A 41 6.21 5.54 -11.87
CA LEU A 41 5.34 5.80 -10.71
C LEU A 41 4.93 7.28 -10.57
N LYS A 42 5.72 8.22 -11.10
CA LYS A 42 5.42 9.66 -11.04
C LYS A 42 4.50 10.13 -12.16
N THR A 43 4.47 9.44 -13.29
CA THR A 43 3.76 9.85 -14.51
C THR A 43 2.55 9.00 -14.81
N ASP A 44 2.63 7.71 -14.52
CA ASP A 44 1.67 6.70 -14.96
C ASP A 44 0.77 6.29 -13.79
N CYS A 45 -0.49 5.96 -14.09
CA CYS A 45 -1.45 5.53 -13.09
C CYS A 45 -1.23 4.06 -12.69
N LEU A 46 -0.17 3.79 -11.92
CA LEU A 46 0.28 2.43 -11.56
C LEU A 46 -0.19 1.96 -10.18
N VAL A 47 -0.81 2.83 -9.38
CA VAL A 47 -1.35 2.44 -8.06
C VAL A 47 -2.86 2.64 -7.99
N LEU A 48 -3.55 1.79 -7.23
CA LEU A 48 -4.98 1.93 -6.97
C LEU A 48 -5.24 2.46 -5.56
N HIS A 49 -5.90 3.62 -5.48
CA HIS A 49 -6.56 4.09 -4.27
C HIS A 49 -8.01 3.61 -4.25
N ASN A 50 -8.46 3.10 -3.10
CA ASN A 50 -9.87 2.80 -2.89
C ASN A 50 -10.30 3.13 -1.47
N HIS A 51 -10.31 4.42 -1.14
CA HIS A 51 -10.68 4.95 0.18
C HIS A 51 -11.53 6.23 0.08
N ARG A 52 -12.20 6.58 1.18
CA ARG A 52 -13.00 7.82 1.33
C ARG A 52 -12.42 8.79 2.35
N TYR A 53 -11.49 8.32 3.17
CA TYR A 53 -10.82 9.09 4.20
C TYR A 53 -9.32 8.92 4.07
N ALA A 54 -8.57 9.98 4.34
CA ALA A 54 -7.11 9.98 4.39
C ALA A 54 -6.64 11.12 5.30
N ILE A 55 -5.34 11.33 5.38
CA ILE A 55 -4.73 12.45 6.11
C ILE A 55 -3.99 13.35 5.12
N SER A 56 -4.20 14.66 5.20
CA SER A 56 -3.39 15.61 4.43
C SER A 56 -1.95 15.67 4.97
N PRO A 57 -0.95 16.01 4.14
CA PRO A 57 0.42 16.23 4.60
C PRO A 57 0.48 17.22 5.77
N ARG A 58 -0.29 18.32 5.67
CA ARG A 58 -0.40 19.33 6.73
C ARG A 58 -0.89 18.73 8.06
N LYS A 59 -1.98 17.95 8.07
CA LYS A 59 -2.49 17.33 9.31
C LYS A 59 -1.48 16.35 9.92
N LEU A 60 -0.80 15.55 9.09
CA LEU A 60 0.23 14.63 9.58
C LEU A 60 1.41 15.40 10.20
N GLN A 61 1.92 16.41 9.50
CA GLN A 61 3.07 17.21 9.96
C GLN A 61 2.76 18.03 11.23
N TYR A 62 1.55 18.59 11.33
CA TYR A 62 1.13 19.42 12.47
C TYR A 62 0.84 18.60 13.73
N ASN A 63 0.53 17.31 13.59
CA ASN A 63 0.37 16.41 14.72
C ASN A 63 1.75 15.90 15.17
N THR A 64 2.28 16.44 16.26
CA THR A 64 3.63 16.11 16.75
C THR A 64 3.84 14.61 16.96
N LYS A 65 2.86 13.89 17.50
CA LYS A 65 2.96 12.43 17.68
C LYS A 65 3.11 11.68 16.35
N LEU A 66 2.40 12.12 15.30
CA LEU A 66 2.52 11.51 13.99
C LEU A 66 3.79 11.95 13.26
N SER A 67 4.17 13.23 13.32
CA SER A 67 5.34 13.73 12.60
C SER A 67 6.66 13.28 13.24
N ASP A 68 6.68 13.05 14.56
CA ASP A 68 7.79 12.43 15.29
C ASP A 68 7.94 10.95 14.95
N PHE A 69 6.83 10.24 14.67
CA PHE A 69 6.86 8.81 14.36
C PHE A 69 7.06 8.53 12.86
N PHE A 70 6.33 9.24 12.00
CA PHE A 70 6.24 9.00 10.57
C PHE A 70 6.93 10.08 9.74
N GLU A 71 7.56 9.62 8.67
CA GLU A 71 8.08 10.41 7.57
C GLU A 71 7.27 10.14 6.31
N ILE A 72 6.81 11.20 5.64
CA ILE A 72 6.07 11.11 4.39
C ILE A 72 7.04 10.74 3.27
N LEU A 73 6.72 9.67 2.53
CA LEU A 73 7.48 9.23 1.36
C LEU A 73 6.79 9.59 0.05
N ALA A 74 5.47 9.56 0.01
CA ALA A 74 4.71 9.92 -1.16
C ALA A 74 3.34 10.50 -0.81
N THR A 75 2.83 11.31 -1.72
CA THR A 75 1.46 11.82 -1.73
C THR A 75 0.75 11.43 -3.02
N SER A 76 -0.56 11.52 -3.03
CA SER A 76 -1.40 11.49 -4.23
C SER A 76 -2.50 12.53 -4.10
N GLU A 77 -3.15 12.86 -5.20
CA GLU A 77 -4.34 13.69 -5.22
C GLU A 77 -5.59 12.83 -5.42
N ASP A 78 -6.71 13.29 -4.86
CA ASP A 78 -8.03 12.73 -5.17
C ASP A 78 -8.60 13.36 -6.45
N ARG A 79 -9.85 13.05 -6.80
CA ARG A 79 -10.47 13.56 -8.03
C ARG A 79 -10.70 15.07 -8.02
N ASP A 80 -10.72 15.68 -6.85
CA ASP A 80 -10.90 17.12 -6.68
C ASP A 80 -9.56 17.86 -6.54
N GLY A 81 -8.44 17.17 -6.77
CA GLY A 81 -7.09 17.73 -6.66
C GLY A 81 -6.61 17.89 -5.21
N LYS A 82 -7.32 17.30 -4.22
CA LYS A 82 -6.94 17.40 -2.82
C LYS A 82 -5.82 16.42 -2.51
N THR A 83 -4.69 16.91 -2.04
CA THR A 83 -3.52 16.09 -1.71
C THR A 83 -3.67 15.34 -0.38
N PHE A 84 -3.37 14.05 -0.38
CA PHE A 84 -3.27 13.21 0.81
C PHE A 84 -1.95 12.42 0.87
N VAL A 85 -1.56 12.01 2.07
CA VAL A 85 -0.41 11.12 2.30
C VAL A 85 -0.75 9.74 1.75
N SER A 86 -0.03 9.30 0.72
CA SER A 86 -0.23 7.99 0.09
C SER A 86 0.72 6.95 0.66
N THR A 87 1.92 7.35 1.07
CA THR A 87 2.94 6.45 1.64
C THR A 87 3.75 7.16 2.71
N ALA A 88 3.99 6.47 3.84
CA ALA A 88 4.84 6.93 4.93
C ALA A 88 5.65 5.78 5.53
N ARG A 89 6.76 6.09 6.19
CA ARG A 89 7.56 5.14 6.98
C ARG A 89 7.76 5.62 8.41
N GLY A 90 7.95 4.70 9.33
CA GLY A 90 8.44 4.98 10.67
C GLY A 90 9.88 5.49 10.60
N ARG A 91 10.20 6.52 11.39
CA ARG A 91 11.56 7.09 11.46
C ARG A 91 12.55 6.15 12.13
N LYS A 92 12.09 5.45 13.17
CA LYS A 92 12.91 4.56 14.03
C LYS A 92 12.53 3.08 13.94
N TYR A 93 11.26 2.79 13.66
CA TYR A 93 10.72 1.43 13.66
C TYR A 93 10.41 0.98 12.23
N PRO A 94 10.51 -0.34 11.93
CA PRO A 94 10.24 -0.90 10.60
C PRO A 94 8.73 -0.96 10.32
N VAL A 95 8.07 0.20 10.36
CA VAL A 95 6.65 0.37 10.08
C VAL A 95 6.55 1.13 8.76
N THR A 96 5.94 0.51 7.76
CA THR A 96 5.64 1.16 6.47
C THR A 96 4.14 1.15 6.28
N VAL A 97 3.61 2.27 5.81
CA VAL A 97 2.18 2.44 5.53
C VAL A 97 2.03 2.95 4.11
N ASN A 98 1.23 2.27 3.31
CA ASN A 98 0.74 2.72 2.02
C ASN A 98 -0.78 2.68 2.02
N LEU A 99 -1.40 3.74 1.51
CA LEU A 99 -2.86 3.88 1.42
C LEU A 99 -3.43 3.32 0.11
N TRP A 100 -2.57 3.20 -0.90
CA TRP A 100 -2.85 2.48 -2.14
C TRP A 100 -2.70 0.96 -1.94
N GLN A 101 -3.34 0.18 -2.81
CA GLN A 101 -3.52 -1.27 -2.68
C GLN A 101 -2.66 -2.04 -3.71
N PRO A 102 -1.36 -2.26 -3.42
CA PRO A 102 -0.41 -2.92 -4.35
C PRO A 102 -0.90 -4.27 -4.84
N GLU A 103 -1.56 -5.05 -3.99
CA GLU A 103 -1.99 -6.41 -4.27
C GLU A 103 -3.03 -6.47 -5.39
N LYS A 104 -3.87 -5.43 -5.52
CA LYS A 104 -4.98 -5.42 -6.47
C LYS A 104 -4.54 -5.39 -7.91
N ASN A 105 -3.37 -4.80 -8.20
CA ASN A 105 -2.83 -4.77 -9.56
C ASN A 105 -2.63 -6.18 -10.14
N ALA A 106 -2.26 -7.16 -9.29
CA ALA A 106 -1.93 -8.51 -9.74
C ALA A 106 -3.05 -9.54 -9.50
N PHE A 107 -3.89 -9.33 -8.49
CA PHE A 107 -4.73 -10.41 -7.97
C PHE A 107 -6.23 -10.12 -7.97
N GLU A 108 -6.68 -8.91 -8.28
CA GLU A 108 -8.10 -8.55 -8.17
C GLU A 108 -8.66 -7.99 -9.48
N TRP A 109 -9.69 -8.64 -10.02
CA TRP A 109 -10.29 -8.35 -11.33
C TRP A 109 -11.71 -7.76 -11.25
N ALA A 110 -12.15 -7.39 -10.05
CA ALA A 110 -13.42 -6.73 -9.83
C ALA A 110 -13.55 -5.50 -10.74
N THR A 111 -14.46 -5.51 -11.71
CA THR A 111 -14.62 -4.43 -12.71
C THR A 111 -14.97 -3.07 -12.10
N SER A 112 -15.54 -3.06 -10.89
CA SER A 112 -15.78 -1.84 -10.11
C SER A 112 -14.50 -1.19 -9.56
N LEU A 113 -13.41 -1.95 -9.45
CA LEU A 113 -12.09 -1.49 -9.09
C LEU A 113 -11.29 -1.33 -10.38
N LYS A 114 -10.91 -0.11 -10.72
CA LYS A 114 -10.16 0.19 -11.94
C LYS A 114 -8.67 -0.17 -11.80
N ALA A 115 -8.35 -1.30 -11.17
CA ALA A 115 -6.98 -1.69 -10.85
C ALA A 115 -6.11 -1.69 -12.13
N PRO A 116 -4.91 -1.09 -12.09
CA PRO A 116 -4.00 -1.16 -13.22
C PRO A 116 -3.37 -2.55 -13.30
N HIS A 117 -3.47 -3.17 -14.47
CA HIS A 117 -2.95 -4.52 -14.75
C HIS A 117 -1.81 -4.53 -15.78
N THR A 118 -1.19 -3.38 -16.04
CA THR A 118 -0.03 -3.27 -16.94
C THR A 118 1.18 -3.98 -16.34
N GLU A 119 2.16 -4.34 -17.17
CA GLU A 119 3.42 -4.94 -16.72
C GLU A 119 4.07 -4.11 -15.59
N ASP A 120 4.12 -2.79 -15.73
CA ASP A 120 4.68 -1.92 -14.70
C ASP A 120 3.85 -1.89 -13.41
N ALA A 121 2.53 -1.97 -13.50
CA ALA A 121 1.68 -2.08 -12.31
C ALA A 121 1.92 -3.41 -11.57
N ILE A 122 2.19 -4.50 -12.29
CA ILE A 122 2.61 -5.77 -11.68
C ILE A 122 3.99 -5.65 -11.03
N ARG A 123 4.94 -4.95 -11.67
CA ARG A 123 6.27 -4.68 -11.11
C ARG A 123 6.18 -3.86 -9.82
N VAL A 124 5.19 -2.96 -9.69
CA VAL A 124 4.89 -2.24 -8.43
C VAL A 124 4.49 -3.22 -7.32
N THR A 125 3.56 -4.15 -7.59
CA THR A 125 3.15 -5.19 -6.63
C THR A 125 4.35 -6.02 -6.16
N GLN A 126 5.14 -6.51 -7.11
CA GLN A 126 6.31 -7.35 -6.83
C GLN A 126 7.36 -6.60 -6.02
N SER A 127 7.69 -5.36 -6.39
CA SER A 127 8.68 -4.54 -5.68
C SER A 127 8.24 -4.24 -4.25
N THR A 128 6.94 -3.99 -4.04
CA THR A 128 6.35 -3.79 -2.71
C THR A 128 6.45 -5.04 -1.84
N ALA A 129 6.07 -6.20 -2.38
CA ALA A 129 6.18 -7.47 -1.68
C ALA A 129 7.65 -7.83 -1.34
N ASN A 130 8.57 -7.60 -2.28
CA ASN A 130 9.99 -7.83 -2.09
C ASN A 130 10.59 -6.95 -0.98
N PHE A 131 10.17 -5.69 -0.89
CA PHE A 131 10.54 -4.83 0.23
C PHE A 131 10.06 -5.42 1.56
N PHE A 132 8.76 -5.74 1.67
CA PHE A 132 8.19 -6.26 2.92
C PHE A 132 8.87 -7.56 3.37
N ILE A 133 9.08 -8.52 2.46
CA ILE A 133 9.80 -9.77 2.79
C ILE A 133 11.25 -9.50 3.18
N SER A 134 11.91 -8.51 2.58
CA SER A 134 13.28 -8.14 2.98
C SER A 134 13.34 -7.55 4.39
N GLU A 135 12.33 -6.80 4.83
CA GLU A 135 12.22 -6.33 6.21
C GLU A 135 11.91 -7.48 7.17
N ALA A 136 10.97 -8.37 6.83
CA ALA A 136 10.61 -9.53 7.65
C ALA A 136 11.81 -10.47 7.91
N ARG A 137 12.68 -10.66 6.92
CA ARG A 137 13.90 -11.49 7.03
C ARG A 137 14.95 -10.95 8.01
N LYS A 138 14.81 -9.71 8.49
CA LYS A 138 15.68 -9.15 9.55
C LYS A 138 15.31 -9.67 10.94
N SER A 139 14.12 -10.25 11.09
CA SER A 139 13.70 -10.87 12.33
C SER A 139 14.40 -12.21 12.54
N THR A 140 14.81 -12.50 13.77
CA THR A 140 15.37 -13.80 14.18
C THR A 140 14.29 -14.79 14.64
N ASN A 141 13.01 -14.42 14.51
CA ASN A 141 11.90 -15.25 14.98
C ASN A 141 11.90 -16.60 14.26
N THR A 142 11.99 -17.68 15.03
CA THR A 142 12.04 -19.05 14.50
C THR A 142 11.08 -19.92 15.32
N PRO A 143 9.77 -19.92 14.99
CA PRO A 143 8.78 -20.72 15.70
C PRO A 143 9.00 -22.23 15.50
N ASP A 144 8.41 -23.03 16.37
CA ASP A 144 8.37 -24.48 16.22
C ASP A 144 7.77 -24.90 14.85
N ALA A 145 8.38 -25.88 14.21
CA ALA A 145 8.03 -26.26 12.84
C ALA A 145 6.61 -26.85 12.72
N GLN A 146 6.12 -27.56 13.74
CA GLN A 146 4.75 -28.07 13.73
C GLN A 146 3.76 -26.92 13.90
N LYS A 147 4.01 -26.02 14.85
CA LYS A 147 3.20 -24.80 15.00
C LYS A 147 3.14 -23.98 13.72
N VAL A 148 4.24 -23.86 12.97
CA VAL A 148 4.20 -23.20 11.65
C VAL A 148 3.22 -23.92 10.74
N ARG A 149 3.39 -25.23 10.52
CA ARG A 149 2.53 -26.02 9.62
C ARG A 149 1.05 -25.91 9.96
N ASP A 150 0.70 -25.95 11.24
CA ASP A 150 -0.70 -25.90 11.70
C ASP A 150 -1.34 -24.52 11.49
N ASN A 151 -0.52 -23.46 11.35
CA ASN A 151 -1.00 -22.07 11.22
C ASN A 151 -0.79 -21.48 9.80
N LEU A 152 -0.30 -22.27 8.83
CA LEU A 152 -0.17 -21.78 7.45
C LEU A 152 -1.54 -21.56 6.81
N ILE A 153 -1.62 -20.57 5.91
CA ILE A 153 -2.85 -20.27 5.14
C ILE A 153 -3.33 -21.45 4.29
N TYR A 154 -2.45 -22.40 3.98
CA TYR A 154 -2.77 -23.63 3.23
C TYR A 154 -3.75 -24.56 3.95
N ASN A 155 -3.97 -24.38 5.25
CA ASN A 155 -4.97 -25.14 6.01
C ASN A 155 -6.40 -24.62 5.78
N TYR A 156 -6.57 -23.53 5.05
CA TYR A 156 -7.85 -22.89 4.81
C TYR A 156 -8.20 -22.92 3.32
N LYS A 157 -9.50 -22.93 3.02
CA LYS A 157 -10.01 -22.87 1.65
C LYS A 157 -10.60 -21.48 1.40
N PRO A 158 -10.19 -20.76 0.34
CA PRO A 158 -10.81 -19.51 -0.02
C PRO A 158 -12.22 -19.74 -0.58
N THR A 159 -13.11 -18.79 -0.32
CA THR A 159 -14.44 -18.70 -0.93
C THR A 159 -14.36 -17.76 -2.12
N PHE A 160 -14.83 -18.22 -3.29
CA PHE A 160 -14.93 -17.38 -4.48
C PHE A 160 -16.13 -16.42 -4.38
N GLY A 161 -15.86 -15.12 -4.48
CA GLY A 161 -16.85 -14.04 -4.47
C GLY A 161 -16.81 -13.14 -5.72
N GLY A 162 -15.90 -13.39 -6.66
CA GLY A 162 -15.64 -12.52 -7.80
C GLY A 162 -16.76 -12.39 -8.83
N THR A 163 -17.76 -13.27 -8.83
CA THR A 163 -18.89 -13.22 -9.79
C THR A 163 -19.65 -11.89 -9.75
N ALA A 164 -19.67 -11.21 -8.60
CA ALA A 164 -20.31 -9.91 -8.46
C ALA A 164 -19.54 -8.76 -9.14
N GLY A 165 -18.29 -8.97 -9.56
CA GLY A 165 -17.42 -7.93 -10.12
C GLY A 165 -17.08 -6.81 -9.12
N LYS A 166 -17.16 -7.11 -7.82
CA LYS A 166 -17.01 -6.14 -6.74
C LYS A 166 -16.09 -6.66 -5.65
N GLY A 167 -15.24 -5.77 -5.14
CA GLY A 167 -14.44 -6.03 -3.95
C GLY A 167 -13.25 -6.95 -4.20
N TYR A 168 -13.41 -8.22 -3.83
CA TYR A 168 -12.36 -9.24 -3.88
C TYR A 168 -12.84 -10.47 -4.64
N ASP A 169 -11.98 -11.07 -5.45
CA ASP A 169 -12.30 -12.27 -6.20
C ASP A 169 -12.38 -13.50 -5.29
N GLN A 170 -11.47 -13.58 -4.31
CA GLN A 170 -11.42 -14.64 -3.32
C GLN A 170 -11.21 -14.07 -1.91
N VAL A 171 -11.88 -14.65 -0.92
CA VAL A 171 -11.74 -14.28 0.49
C VAL A 171 -11.64 -15.52 1.37
N TYR A 172 -10.88 -15.44 2.46
CA TYR A 172 -10.87 -16.45 3.50
C TYR A 172 -11.87 -16.06 4.58
N LEU A 173 -12.79 -16.96 4.91
CA LEU A 173 -13.76 -16.80 5.99
C LEU A 173 -13.32 -17.69 7.15
N PHE A 174 -13.26 -17.13 8.36
CA PHE A 174 -12.84 -17.82 9.59
C PHE A 174 -13.99 -17.74 10.60
N GLU A 175 -14.21 -18.83 11.35
CA GLU A 175 -15.16 -18.92 12.46
C GLU A 175 -14.54 -18.47 13.79
#